data_AF-A0A800C7G8-F1
#
_entry.id   AF-A0A800C7G8-F1
#
_cell.length_a   1.000
_cell.length_b   1.000
_cell.length_c   1.000
_cell.angle_alpha   90.00
_cell.angle_beta   90.00
_cell.angle_gamma   90.00
#
_symmetry.space_group_name_H-M   'P 1'
#
loop_
_entity.id
_entity.type
_entity.pdbx_description
1 polymer ?
#
loop_
_entity_poly.entity_id
_entity_poly.type
_entity_poly.pdbx_seq_one_letter_code
_entity_poly.pdbx_strand_id
1 'polypeptide(L)'
;DPVTYATGREGIFAGGDMQTGPSVAIGAIAAGREAAESICRYLDGRDMAEGRAPVSVENPVYRPIPESEAKRARAEMPELPVEDRAGNFREVDLGLNEESGKEEADRCLNCGYCCECFQCVEACGAKAVTLETHAQRPETIELEVGSVVLAPGFESFDPSGLDTYIYAKHPNVVTAMEFERMLSASGPTMGHLVRSSDGKEPKSIAWLQCIGSRDINRCDHGYCSSVCCMYAIKEAVIAKEHAQGVEPTIFYMDMRTHGKDFEEYYNRARDEHGVRFIRSRVHTVNPVEAGNLELVYVDNNGKLKSEIFDLVVLSTGLQIGKDSIELGKRFGIELDKYNFAMTDSFAPVATTRKGVFVCGAFQGPKDIPQSVTEASAAAAASSVLLSKGRWTQTKVQEMPPQTSVIGEPPRIGVFVCQCGINIAGTVNVPEVRDYAKTLPYVTYAEDNMYTCSQDTQVKMAEVIKEKGINRVVVAACTP
;
A
#
# COMPACT_ATOMS: atom_id res chain seq x y z
N ASP A 1 18.71 28.00 -17.97
CA ASP A 1 18.88 28.07 -16.49
C ASP A 1 17.50 27.99 -15.85
N PRO A 2 17.27 27.12 -14.86
CA PRO A 2 15.93 26.81 -14.33
C PRO A 2 15.30 27.93 -13.49
N VAL A 3 16.07 28.92 -13.06
CA VAL A 3 15.59 30.07 -12.25
C VAL A 3 15.37 31.29 -13.15
N THR A 4 16.34 31.56 -14.03
CA THR A 4 16.39 32.78 -14.83
C THR A 4 15.88 32.59 -16.26
N TYR A 5 15.57 31.36 -16.68
CA TYR A 5 15.06 31.05 -18.01
C TYR A 5 16.01 31.49 -19.15
N ALA A 6 17.25 31.88 -18.81
CA ALA A 6 18.29 32.26 -19.74
C ALA A 6 18.85 31.01 -20.43
N THR A 7 19.07 31.10 -21.73
CA THR A 7 19.73 30.05 -22.51
C THR A 7 21.25 30.20 -22.41
N GLY A 8 22.00 29.27 -23.01
CA GLY A 8 23.45 29.42 -23.14
C GLY A 8 23.90 30.57 -24.06
N ARG A 9 22.96 31.26 -24.73
CA ARG A 9 23.24 32.41 -25.58
C ARG A 9 22.78 33.70 -24.88
N GLU A 10 23.72 34.63 -24.76
CA GLU A 10 23.49 35.93 -24.13
C GLU A 10 22.31 36.68 -24.77
N GLY A 11 21.44 37.24 -23.93
CA GLY A 11 20.24 37.95 -24.35
C GLY A 11 19.10 37.08 -24.88
N ILE A 12 19.22 35.75 -24.84
CA ILE A 12 18.16 34.82 -25.28
C ILE A 12 17.60 34.03 -24.10
N PHE A 13 16.26 34.05 -23.99
CA PHE A 13 15.48 33.40 -22.94
C PHE A 13 14.51 32.39 -23.56
N ALA A 14 14.26 31.29 -22.87
CA ALA A 14 13.34 30.24 -23.32
C ALA A 14 12.26 30.01 -22.27
N GLY A 15 11.00 29.93 -22.70
CA GLY A 15 9.85 29.56 -21.87
C GLY A 15 9.09 28.39 -22.49
N GLY A 16 8.13 27.84 -21.73
CA GLY A 16 7.35 26.67 -22.13
C GLY A 16 8.21 25.42 -22.32
N ASP A 17 7.79 24.57 -23.27
CA ASP A 17 8.38 23.23 -23.48
C ASP A 17 9.88 23.24 -23.73
N MET A 18 10.43 24.32 -24.31
CA MET A 18 11.86 24.48 -24.55
C MET A 18 12.70 24.64 -23.28
N GLN A 19 12.07 24.94 -22.15
CA GLN A 19 12.72 25.20 -20.87
C GLN A 19 12.29 24.21 -19.79
N THR A 20 11.00 23.88 -19.72
CA THR A 20 10.44 22.99 -18.68
C THR A 20 10.17 21.57 -19.17
N GLY A 21 10.30 21.31 -20.48
CA GLY A 21 9.76 20.11 -21.11
C GLY A 21 8.24 20.18 -21.27
N PRO A 22 7.63 19.16 -21.90
CA PRO A 22 6.18 19.11 -22.16
C PRO A 22 5.36 19.34 -20.90
N SER A 23 4.45 20.32 -20.93
CA SER A 23 3.63 20.70 -19.78
C SER A 23 2.20 21.06 -20.22
N VAL A 24 1.28 21.17 -19.26
CA VAL A 24 -0.05 21.74 -19.51
C VAL A 24 0.05 23.22 -19.91
N ALA A 25 -0.94 23.72 -20.65
CA ALA A 25 -0.97 25.10 -21.16
C ALA A 25 -0.75 26.16 -20.07
N ILE A 26 -1.27 25.93 -18.86
CA ILE A 26 -1.08 26.82 -17.70
C ILE A 26 0.41 26.92 -17.33
N GLY A 27 1.13 25.80 -17.31
CA GLY A 27 2.56 25.77 -17.02
C GLY A 27 3.39 26.47 -18.10
N ALA A 28 3.01 26.31 -19.38
CA ALA A 28 3.66 27.03 -20.47
C ALA A 28 3.49 28.55 -20.37
N ILE A 29 2.28 29.02 -20.00
CA ILE A 29 2.00 30.44 -19.76
C ILE A 29 2.81 30.96 -18.58
N ALA A 30 2.86 30.21 -17.46
CA ALA A 30 3.66 30.57 -16.29
C ALA A 30 5.15 30.69 -16.64
N ALA A 31 5.71 29.72 -17.36
CA ALA A 31 7.09 29.76 -17.85
C ALA A 31 7.37 30.98 -18.76
N GLY A 32 6.40 31.36 -19.60
CA GLY A 32 6.50 32.59 -20.41
C GLY A 32 6.59 33.86 -19.56
N ARG A 33 5.84 33.93 -18.45
CA ARG A 33 5.90 35.07 -17.50
C ARG A 33 7.26 35.15 -16.80
N GLU A 34 7.80 34.01 -16.38
CA GLU A 34 9.13 33.95 -15.75
C GLU A 34 10.25 34.34 -16.73
N ALA A 35 10.15 33.93 -18.00
CA ALA A 35 11.09 34.38 -19.03
C ALA A 35 10.98 35.90 -19.27
N ALA A 36 9.77 36.45 -19.31
CA ALA A 36 9.54 37.89 -19.48
C ALA A 36 10.12 38.73 -18.33
N GLU A 37 9.95 38.30 -17.08
CA GLU A 37 10.57 38.95 -15.91
C GLU A 37 12.10 38.95 -16.01
N SER A 38 12.68 37.84 -16.50
CA SER A 38 14.13 37.72 -16.70
C SER A 38 14.64 38.67 -17.78
N ILE A 39 13.89 38.83 -18.88
CA ILE A 39 14.17 39.81 -19.93
C ILE A 39 14.17 41.23 -19.34
N CYS A 40 13.15 41.59 -18.55
CA CYS A 40 13.08 42.90 -17.91
C CYS A 40 14.30 43.16 -17.02
N ARG A 41 14.65 42.22 -16.14
CA ARG A 41 15.81 42.37 -15.24
C ARG A 41 17.13 42.44 -15.98
N TYR A 42 17.28 41.65 -17.05
CA TYR A 42 18.45 41.69 -17.92
C TYR A 42 18.63 43.06 -18.58
N LEU A 43 17.54 43.64 -19.11
CA LEU A 43 17.57 44.98 -19.72
C LEU A 43 17.88 46.08 -18.69
N ASP A 44 17.44 45.90 -17.44
CA ASP A 44 17.67 46.84 -16.34
C ASP A 44 19.04 46.66 -15.65
N GLY A 45 19.84 45.66 -16.03
CA GLY A 45 21.10 45.32 -15.36
C GLY A 45 20.93 44.79 -13.93
N ARG A 46 19.75 44.27 -13.59
CA ARG A 46 19.42 43.69 -12.28
C ARG A 46 19.75 42.20 -12.24
N ASP A 47 19.94 41.66 -11.04
CA ASP A 47 20.11 40.21 -10.85
C ASP A 47 18.82 39.47 -11.22
N MET A 48 18.92 38.62 -12.25
CA MET A 48 17.80 37.84 -12.79
C MET A 48 17.29 36.77 -11.81
N ALA A 49 18.13 36.30 -10.88
CA ALA A 49 17.79 35.22 -9.94
C ALA A 49 17.30 35.72 -8.57
N GLU A 50 17.45 37.02 -8.28
CA GLU A 50 17.14 37.58 -6.96
C GLU A 50 15.68 37.33 -6.56
N GLY A 51 15.51 36.62 -5.43
CA GLY A 51 14.19 36.32 -4.85
C GLY A 51 13.36 35.30 -5.64
N ARG A 52 13.96 34.58 -6.60
CA ARG A 52 13.27 33.60 -7.45
C ARG A 52 13.80 32.19 -7.18
N ALA A 53 12.90 31.22 -7.28
CA ALA A 53 13.21 29.80 -7.17
C ALA A 53 12.84 29.06 -8.46
N PRO A 54 13.45 27.90 -8.76
CA PRO A 54 13.02 27.07 -9.88
C PRO A 54 11.54 26.71 -9.74
N VAL A 55 10.81 26.72 -10.85
CA VAL A 55 9.43 26.24 -10.85
C VAL A 55 9.41 24.76 -10.48
N SER A 56 8.64 24.41 -9.45
CA SER A 56 8.37 23.02 -9.10
C SER A 56 7.46 22.41 -10.17
N VAL A 57 7.95 21.37 -10.84
CA VAL A 57 7.11 20.55 -11.72
C VAL A 57 6.32 19.60 -10.82
N GLU A 58 5.07 19.94 -10.55
CA GLU A 58 4.13 18.97 -9.99
C GLU A 58 3.82 17.94 -11.08
N ASN A 59 4.19 16.68 -10.82
CA ASN A 59 3.79 15.55 -11.66
C ASN A 59 2.60 14.87 -10.98
N PRO A 60 1.36 15.32 -11.23
CA PRO A 60 0.20 14.67 -10.67
C PRO A 60 0.15 13.20 -11.13
N VAL A 61 -0.13 12.30 -10.20
CA VAL A 61 -0.34 10.89 -10.55
C VAL A 61 -1.70 10.79 -11.21
N TYR A 62 -1.69 10.53 -12.51
CA TYR A 62 -2.91 10.31 -13.27
C TYR A 62 -3.40 8.87 -13.10
N ARG A 63 -4.71 8.67 -13.15
CA ARG A 63 -5.27 7.32 -13.24
C ARG A 63 -4.85 6.73 -14.59
N PRO A 64 -4.21 5.56 -14.64
CA PRO A 64 -3.85 4.94 -15.91
C PRO A 64 -5.13 4.61 -16.68
N ILE A 65 -5.13 4.93 -17.98
CA ILE A 65 -6.22 4.57 -18.89
C ILE A 65 -6.13 3.05 -19.12
N PRO A 66 -7.20 2.28 -18.87
CA PRO A 66 -7.20 0.84 -19.12
C PRO A 66 -6.80 0.49 -20.55
N GLU A 67 -5.98 -0.54 -20.76
CA GLU A 67 -5.56 -0.96 -22.11
C GLU A 67 -6.73 -1.41 -22.99
N SER A 68 -7.81 -1.90 -22.36
CA SER A 68 -9.05 -2.30 -23.03
C SER A 68 -9.89 -1.14 -23.53
N GLU A 69 -9.55 0.11 -23.17
CA GLU A 69 -10.34 1.28 -23.51
C GLU A 69 -10.16 1.64 -25.00
N ALA A 70 -11.29 1.79 -25.71
CA ALA A 70 -11.27 2.02 -27.16
C ALA A 70 -10.80 3.45 -27.47
N LYS A 71 -9.79 3.58 -28.33
CA LYS A 71 -9.34 4.90 -28.82
C LYS A 71 -10.42 5.51 -29.74
N ARG A 72 -10.94 6.66 -29.37
CA ARG A 72 -11.92 7.44 -30.15
C ARG A 72 -11.28 8.72 -30.69
N ALA A 73 -11.62 9.10 -31.91
CA ALA A 73 -11.19 10.38 -32.49
C ALA A 73 -11.89 11.54 -31.77
N ARG A 74 -11.25 12.72 -31.79
CA ARG A 74 -11.85 13.96 -31.29
C ARG A 74 -13.01 14.37 -32.20
N ALA A 75 -14.08 14.90 -31.65
CA ALA A 75 -15.11 15.56 -32.46
C ALA A 75 -14.49 16.72 -33.26
N GLU A 76 -14.85 16.83 -34.54
CA GLU A 76 -14.45 17.98 -35.36
C GLU A 76 -15.27 19.21 -34.95
N MET A 77 -14.59 20.33 -34.74
CA MET A 77 -15.25 21.60 -34.44
C MET A 77 -16.00 22.08 -35.69
N PRO A 78 -17.33 22.27 -35.63
CA PRO A 78 -18.04 22.85 -36.75
C PRO A 78 -17.53 24.27 -36.98
N GLU A 79 -17.05 24.54 -38.19
CA GLU A 79 -16.56 25.87 -38.56
C GLU A 79 -17.55 26.58 -39.50
N LEU A 80 -17.60 27.91 -39.41
CA LEU A 80 -18.30 28.74 -40.39
C LEU A 80 -17.64 28.54 -41.78
N PRO A 81 -18.42 28.26 -42.85
CA PRO A 81 -17.88 28.15 -44.21
C PRO A 81 -17.06 29.38 -44.59
N VAL A 82 -15.95 29.18 -45.32
CA VAL A 82 -14.96 30.23 -45.60
C VAL A 82 -15.58 31.42 -46.34
N GLU A 83 -16.50 31.14 -47.26
CA GLU A 83 -17.30 32.10 -48.02
C GLU A 83 -18.12 33.04 -47.12
N ASP A 84 -18.50 32.58 -45.92
CA ASP A 84 -19.35 33.30 -44.99
C ASP A 84 -18.56 34.08 -43.91
N ARG A 85 -17.22 33.95 -43.89
CA ARG A 85 -16.36 34.62 -42.90
C ARG A 85 -16.15 36.10 -43.19
N ALA A 86 -16.40 36.56 -44.41
CA ALA A 86 -16.08 37.92 -44.83
C ALA A 86 -17.12 38.96 -44.37
N GLY A 87 -16.63 40.16 -44.02
CA GLY A 87 -17.47 41.34 -43.77
C GLY A 87 -18.33 41.28 -42.51
N ASN A 88 -18.04 40.38 -41.57
CA ASN A 88 -18.76 40.24 -40.32
C ASN A 88 -17.82 39.86 -39.17
N PHE A 89 -18.35 39.85 -37.94
CA PHE A 89 -17.65 39.48 -36.72
C PHE A 89 -18.25 38.19 -36.09
N ARG A 90 -18.79 37.28 -36.92
CA ARG A 90 -19.31 36.00 -36.42
C ARG A 90 -18.14 35.10 -36.04
N GLU A 91 -18.37 34.26 -35.04
CA GLU A 91 -17.40 33.25 -34.62
C GLU A 91 -17.20 32.22 -35.75
N VAL A 92 -15.94 31.83 -35.96
CA VAL A 92 -15.59 30.79 -36.92
C VAL A 92 -15.84 29.42 -36.30
N ASP A 93 -15.43 29.22 -35.05
CA ASP A 93 -15.70 28.00 -34.29
C ASP A 93 -17.13 28.07 -33.74
N LEU A 94 -18.05 27.29 -34.31
CA LEU A 94 -19.48 27.37 -33.99
C LEU A 94 -19.86 26.58 -32.71
N GLY A 95 -18.90 25.85 -32.13
CA GLY A 95 -19.12 25.00 -30.97
C GLY A 95 -19.76 23.65 -31.30
N LEU A 96 -19.68 22.72 -30.35
CA LEU A 96 -20.37 21.43 -30.43
C LEU A 96 -21.83 21.58 -29.99
N ASN A 97 -22.71 20.82 -30.62
CA ASN A 97 -24.09 20.70 -30.14
C ASN A 97 -24.15 19.83 -28.86
N GLU A 98 -25.30 19.76 -28.20
CA GLU A 98 -25.42 19.08 -26.91
C GLU A 98 -25.01 17.59 -26.96
N GLU A 99 -25.39 16.88 -28.03
CA GLU A 99 -25.09 15.46 -28.21
C GLU A 99 -23.59 15.23 -28.43
N SER A 100 -23.01 15.87 -29.46
CA SER A 100 -21.58 15.80 -29.76
C SER A 100 -20.70 16.34 -28.61
N GLY A 101 -21.19 17.32 -27.86
CA GLY A 101 -20.53 17.85 -26.67
C GLY A 101 -20.50 16.83 -25.53
N LYS A 102 -21.61 16.11 -25.29
CA LYS A 102 -21.66 15.00 -24.32
C LYS A 102 -20.73 13.86 -24.72
N GLU A 103 -20.75 13.46 -25.99
CA GLU A 103 -19.87 12.41 -26.50
C GLU A 103 -18.38 12.78 -26.38
N GLU A 104 -18.02 14.03 -26.69
CA GLU A 104 -16.65 14.52 -26.55
C GLU A 104 -16.24 14.65 -25.07
N ALA A 105 -17.16 15.00 -24.17
CA ALA A 105 -16.92 14.99 -22.73
C ALA A 105 -16.72 13.57 -22.18
N ASP A 106 -17.54 12.60 -22.62
CA ASP A 106 -17.41 11.18 -22.25
C ASP A 106 -16.11 10.55 -22.77
N ARG A 107 -15.50 11.13 -23.81
CA ARG A 107 -14.15 10.74 -24.27
C ARG A 107 -13.06 11.08 -23.25
N CYS A 108 -13.32 12.00 -22.30
CA CYS A 108 -12.35 12.41 -21.30
C CYS A 108 -12.16 11.33 -20.22
N LEU A 109 -11.17 10.46 -20.42
CA LEU A 109 -10.90 9.30 -19.55
C LEU A 109 -9.94 9.59 -18.40
N ASN A 110 -9.38 10.81 -18.34
CA ASN A 110 -8.27 11.11 -17.45
C ASN A 110 -8.53 12.35 -16.60
N CYS A 111 -9.20 12.11 -15.47
CA CYS A 111 -9.17 12.98 -14.31
C CYS A 111 -8.06 12.49 -13.38
N GLY A 112 -7.34 13.41 -12.72
CA GLY A 112 -6.53 13.04 -11.55
C GLY A 112 -7.38 12.32 -10.51
N TYR A 113 -6.75 11.60 -9.57
CA TYR A 113 -7.49 10.91 -8.49
C TYR A 113 -8.48 11.83 -7.75
N CYS A 114 -8.15 13.11 -7.61
CA CYS A 114 -9.09 14.18 -7.34
C CYS A 114 -9.19 15.10 -8.57
N CYS A 115 -10.40 15.42 -9.00
CA CYS A 115 -10.68 16.39 -10.06
C CYS A 115 -11.39 17.66 -9.55
N GLU A 116 -11.37 17.87 -8.23
CA GLU A 116 -12.02 19.02 -7.58
C GLU A 116 -13.50 19.18 -7.95
N CYS A 117 -14.21 18.06 -8.19
CA CYS A 117 -15.66 18.09 -8.42
C CYS A 117 -16.47 18.41 -7.15
N PHE A 118 -15.80 18.43 -5.98
CA PHE A 118 -16.33 18.69 -4.64
C PHE A 118 -17.50 17.81 -4.19
N GLN A 119 -17.82 16.72 -4.89
CA GLN A 119 -18.85 15.76 -4.47
C GLN A 119 -18.52 15.12 -3.11
N CYS A 120 -17.23 14.93 -2.82
CA CYS A 120 -16.76 14.45 -1.52
C CYS A 120 -17.06 15.43 -0.37
N VAL A 121 -17.09 16.75 -0.64
CA VAL A 121 -17.43 17.77 0.35
C VAL A 121 -18.90 17.67 0.73
N GLU A 122 -19.78 17.54 -0.27
CA GLU A 122 -21.23 17.40 -0.05
C GLU A 122 -21.56 16.08 0.68
N ALA A 123 -20.89 14.99 0.32
CA ALA A 123 -21.11 13.68 0.94
C ALA A 123 -20.58 13.56 2.38
N CYS A 124 -19.71 14.48 2.84
CA CYS A 124 -19.02 14.34 4.12
C CYS A 124 -19.92 14.75 5.31
N GLY A 125 -20.70 13.81 5.85
CA GLY A 125 -21.53 14.05 7.03
C GLY A 125 -20.75 14.47 8.29
N ALA A 126 -19.52 13.97 8.45
CA ALA A 126 -18.61 14.37 9.54
C ALA A 126 -18.05 15.80 9.38
N LYS A 127 -18.25 16.43 8.20
CA LYS A 127 -17.68 17.74 7.84
C LYS A 127 -16.16 17.81 7.98
N ALA A 128 -15.49 16.67 7.83
CA ALA A 128 -14.03 16.56 7.84
C ALA A 128 -13.43 16.95 6.48
N VAL A 129 -14.19 16.76 5.39
CA VAL A 129 -13.84 17.24 4.05
C VAL A 129 -14.69 18.47 3.77
N THR A 130 -14.08 19.65 3.75
CA THR A 130 -14.69 20.94 3.42
C THR A 130 -13.90 21.61 2.30
N LEU A 131 -14.43 22.70 1.73
CA LEU A 131 -13.65 23.53 0.80
C LEU A 131 -12.37 24.06 1.45
N GLU A 132 -12.39 24.30 2.76
CA GLU A 132 -11.23 24.76 3.52
C GLU A 132 -10.19 23.65 3.67
N THR A 133 -10.58 22.45 4.09
CA THR A 133 -9.63 21.34 4.22
C THR A 133 -9.13 20.86 2.86
N HIS A 134 -9.93 20.98 1.80
CA HIS A 134 -9.50 20.71 0.42
C HIS A 134 -8.45 21.73 -0.07
N ALA A 135 -8.46 22.95 0.47
CA ALA A 135 -7.49 23.99 0.14
C ALA A 135 -6.22 23.95 1.01
N GLN A 136 -6.14 23.04 1.99
CA GLN A 136 -4.95 22.89 2.83
C GLN A 136 -3.74 22.49 2.00
N ARG A 137 -2.58 23.05 2.37
CA ARG A 137 -1.30 22.79 1.72
C ARG A 137 -0.38 22.05 2.67
N PRO A 138 0.62 21.32 2.14
CA PRO A 138 1.65 20.72 2.97
C PRO A 138 2.29 21.76 3.88
N GLU A 139 2.36 21.44 5.18
CA GLU A 139 3.04 22.27 6.18
C GLU A 139 4.40 21.65 6.50
N THR A 140 5.42 22.51 6.66
CA THR A 140 6.72 22.08 7.17
C THR A 140 6.78 22.32 8.66
N ILE A 141 6.94 21.25 9.43
CA ILE A 141 7.08 21.31 10.88
C ILE A 141 8.53 21.06 11.24
N GLU A 142 9.13 22.01 11.97
CA GLU A 142 10.47 21.84 12.52
C GLU A 142 10.40 21.15 13.89
N LEU A 143 11.10 20.02 14.01
CA LEU A 143 11.15 19.24 15.25
C LEU A 143 12.60 19.10 15.72
N GLU A 144 12.87 19.55 16.95
CA GLU A 144 14.16 19.31 17.60
C GLU A 144 14.15 17.92 18.25
N VAL A 145 14.96 17.00 17.72
CA VAL A 145 15.03 15.60 18.19
C VAL A 145 16.46 15.21 18.54
N GLY A 146 16.63 14.49 19.65
CA GLY A 146 17.95 14.01 20.09
C GLY A 146 18.37 12.65 19.49
N SER A 147 17.42 11.89 18.94
CA SER A 147 17.67 10.62 18.26
C SER A 147 16.54 10.29 17.29
N VAL A 148 16.83 9.51 16.26
CA VAL A 148 15.85 9.06 15.25
C VAL A 148 15.92 7.55 15.09
N VAL A 149 14.75 6.90 14.93
CA VAL A 149 14.64 5.47 14.60
C VAL A 149 14.01 5.36 13.21
N LEU A 150 14.74 4.77 12.27
CA LEU A 150 14.29 4.53 10.90
C LEU A 150 13.57 3.18 10.84
N ALA A 151 12.29 3.19 10.48
CA ALA A 151 11.47 2.01 10.26
C ALA A 151 10.64 2.09 8.97
N PRO A 152 11.22 2.44 7.80
CA PRO A 152 10.46 2.60 6.56
C PRO A 152 9.94 1.27 5.99
N GLY A 153 10.39 0.13 6.54
CA GLY A 153 9.93 -1.20 6.13
C GLY A 153 10.66 -1.70 4.88
N PHE A 154 9.88 -2.25 3.95
CA PHE A 154 10.35 -2.86 2.70
C PHE A 154 9.32 -2.63 1.59
N GLU A 155 9.72 -2.95 0.37
CA GLU A 155 8.86 -3.08 -0.81
C GLU A 155 8.85 -4.54 -1.29
N SER A 156 7.70 -5.04 -1.74
CA SER A 156 7.65 -6.36 -2.38
C SER A 156 8.40 -6.31 -3.71
N PHE A 157 9.16 -7.35 -4.02
CA PHE A 157 9.76 -7.49 -5.35
C PHE A 157 8.66 -7.50 -6.43
N ASP A 158 8.87 -6.72 -7.49
CA ASP A 158 8.00 -6.68 -8.67
C ASP A 158 8.44 -7.73 -9.71
N PRO A 159 7.67 -8.81 -9.92
CA PRO A 159 8.03 -9.85 -10.87
C PRO A 159 7.65 -9.52 -12.32
N SER A 160 7.17 -8.31 -12.63
CA SER A 160 6.78 -7.90 -13.99
C SER A 160 7.93 -8.03 -15.01
N GLY A 161 9.18 -7.84 -14.56
CA GLY A 161 10.37 -8.03 -15.39
C GLY A 161 10.76 -9.50 -15.65
N LEU A 162 10.08 -10.47 -15.02
CA LEU A 162 10.35 -11.90 -15.17
C LEU A 162 9.38 -12.51 -16.20
N ASP A 163 9.71 -12.36 -17.48
CA ASP A 163 8.87 -12.84 -18.60
C ASP A 163 8.45 -14.31 -18.49
N THR A 164 9.27 -15.16 -17.87
CA THR A 164 8.99 -16.59 -17.75
C THR A 164 7.84 -16.92 -16.81
N TYR A 165 7.49 -16.00 -15.89
CA TYR A 165 6.37 -16.17 -14.97
C TYR A 165 5.09 -15.49 -15.43
N ILE A 166 5.13 -14.70 -16.52
CA ILE A 166 3.97 -14.06 -17.18
C ILE A 166 3.04 -13.26 -16.24
N TYR A 167 3.54 -12.80 -15.08
CA TYR A 167 2.77 -12.07 -14.07
C TYR A 167 1.99 -10.89 -14.64
N ALA A 168 2.69 -9.95 -15.30
CA ALA A 168 2.07 -8.77 -15.89
C ALA A 168 1.16 -9.07 -17.10
N LYS A 169 1.14 -10.31 -17.59
CA LYS A 169 0.47 -10.71 -18.84
C LYS A 169 -0.70 -11.66 -18.61
N HIS A 170 -0.88 -12.19 -17.40
CA HIS A 170 -1.90 -13.21 -17.14
C HIS A 170 -2.63 -13.00 -15.79
N PRO A 171 -3.96 -12.83 -15.78
CA PRO A 171 -4.72 -12.44 -14.57
C PRO A 171 -4.71 -13.50 -13.45
N ASN A 172 -4.45 -14.76 -13.77
CA ASN A 172 -4.37 -15.85 -12.78
C ASN A 172 -2.94 -16.14 -12.28
N VAL A 173 -1.98 -15.31 -12.65
CA VAL A 173 -0.67 -15.28 -12.00
C VAL A 173 -0.65 -14.06 -11.08
N VAL A 174 -0.55 -14.30 -9.79
CA VAL A 174 -0.66 -13.26 -8.76
C VAL A 174 0.54 -13.33 -7.83
N THR A 175 0.91 -12.23 -7.19
CA THR A 175 1.89 -12.21 -6.10
C THR A 175 1.25 -12.70 -4.80
N ALA A 176 2.08 -13.17 -3.88
CA ALA A 176 1.65 -13.49 -2.51
C ALA A 176 0.93 -12.30 -1.84
N MET A 177 1.42 -11.07 -2.02
CA MET A 177 0.77 -9.88 -1.47
C MET A 177 -0.64 -9.64 -2.04
N GLU A 178 -0.85 -9.85 -3.34
CA GLU A 178 -2.19 -9.76 -3.93
C GLU A 178 -3.09 -10.88 -3.42
N PHE A 179 -2.55 -12.09 -3.27
CA PHE A 179 -3.26 -13.23 -2.70
C PHE A 179 -3.73 -12.96 -1.25
N GLU A 180 -2.88 -12.36 -0.42
CA GLU A 180 -3.25 -11.88 0.92
C GLU A 180 -4.39 -10.86 0.88
N ARG A 181 -4.37 -9.94 -0.10
CA ARG A 181 -5.48 -8.99 -0.28
C ARG A 181 -6.76 -9.69 -0.72
N MET A 182 -6.70 -10.74 -1.53
CA MET A 182 -7.87 -11.55 -1.89
C MET A 182 -8.45 -12.28 -0.68
N LEU A 183 -7.61 -12.85 0.18
CA LEU A 183 -8.07 -13.58 1.37
C LEU A 183 -8.53 -12.66 2.51
N SER A 184 -8.11 -11.40 2.52
CA SER A 184 -8.49 -10.42 3.53
C SER A 184 -10.00 -10.13 3.52
N ALA A 185 -10.64 -10.16 4.68
CA ALA A 185 -12.05 -9.78 4.84
C ALA A 185 -12.34 -8.31 4.43
N SER A 186 -11.39 -7.40 4.66
CA SER A 186 -11.41 -6.02 4.15
C SER A 186 -10.74 -5.87 2.77
N GLY A 187 -10.56 -6.99 2.07
CA GLY A 187 -9.99 -7.09 0.74
C GLY A 187 -10.97 -6.68 -0.37
N PRO A 188 -10.49 -6.46 -1.59
CA PRO A 188 -11.35 -6.17 -2.74
C PRO A 188 -12.36 -7.29 -3.04
N THR A 189 -12.06 -8.52 -2.64
CA THR A 189 -12.94 -9.69 -2.80
C THR A 189 -13.63 -10.09 -1.49
N MET A 190 -13.56 -9.26 -0.44
CA MET A 190 -14.16 -9.51 0.88
C MET A 190 -13.80 -10.88 1.50
N GLY A 191 -12.62 -11.40 1.19
CA GLY A 191 -12.14 -12.70 1.67
C GLY A 191 -12.58 -13.89 0.81
N HIS A 192 -13.32 -13.67 -0.28
CA HIS A 192 -13.64 -14.73 -1.23
C HIS A 192 -12.44 -15.03 -2.14
N LEU A 193 -12.03 -16.28 -2.17
CA LEU A 193 -10.91 -16.76 -2.98
C LEU A 193 -11.40 -16.99 -4.42
N VAL A 194 -11.12 -16.03 -5.31
CA VAL A 194 -11.58 -16.04 -6.70
C VAL A 194 -10.46 -15.76 -7.68
N ARG A 195 -10.55 -16.34 -8.87
CA ARG A 195 -9.66 -16.05 -10.00
C ARG A 195 -10.00 -14.69 -10.60
N SER A 196 -8.99 -13.85 -10.81
CA SER A 196 -9.17 -12.53 -11.43
C SER A 196 -9.66 -12.61 -12.88
N SER A 197 -9.45 -13.74 -13.58
CA SER A 197 -9.90 -13.91 -14.96
C SER A 197 -11.42 -13.99 -15.13
N ASP A 198 -12.10 -14.70 -14.24
CA ASP A 198 -13.48 -15.17 -14.44
C ASP A 198 -14.31 -15.26 -13.16
N GLY A 199 -13.75 -14.84 -12.01
CA GLY A 199 -14.44 -14.79 -10.72
C GLY A 199 -14.73 -16.15 -10.08
N LYS A 200 -14.22 -17.25 -10.64
CA LYS A 200 -14.46 -18.60 -10.11
C LYS A 200 -13.47 -18.95 -9.00
N GLU A 201 -13.91 -19.80 -8.07
CA GLU A 201 -13.03 -20.37 -7.05
C GLU A 201 -12.00 -21.32 -7.70
N PRO A 202 -10.69 -21.14 -7.46
CA PRO A 202 -9.66 -22.05 -7.96
C PRO A 202 -9.67 -23.36 -7.16
N LYS A 203 -9.56 -24.50 -7.85
CA LYS A 203 -9.45 -25.82 -7.21
C LYS A 203 -8.01 -26.26 -7.03
N SER A 204 -7.10 -25.88 -7.92
CA SER A 204 -5.67 -26.18 -7.80
C SER A 204 -4.83 -24.90 -7.82
N ILE A 205 -3.97 -24.73 -6.82
CA ILE A 205 -3.15 -23.52 -6.65
C ILE A 205 -1.69 -23.91 -6.47
N ALA A 206 -0.80 -23.26 -7.22
CA ALA A 206 0.64 -23.46 -7.13
C ALA A 206 1.35 -22.22 -6.56
N TRP A 207 2.10 -22.39 -5.47
CA TRP A 207 3.01 -21.36 -4.95
C TRP A 207 4.42 -21.60 -5.46
N LEU A 208 5.04 -20.58 -6.05
CA LEU A 208 6.42 -20.63 -6.52
C LEU A 208 7.32 -19.87 -5.55
N GLN A 209 8.26 -20.57 -4.91
CA GLN A 209 9.16 -19.96 -3.93
C GLN A 209 10.33 -19.22 -4.58
N CYS A 210 10.90 -18.29 -3.83
CA CYS A 210 12.14 -17.56 -4.17
C CYS A 210 12.01 -16.67 -5.41
N ILE A 211 10.85 -16.04 -5.61
CA ILE A 211 10.66 -15.07 -6.70
C ILE A 211 11.30 -13.75 -6.27
N GLY A 212 12.34 -13.30 -7.00
CA GLY A 212 13.11 -12.11 -6.61
C GLY A 212 14.05 -12.30 -5.42
N SER A 213 14.41 -13.55 -5.09
CA SER A 213 15.36 -13.89 -4.03
C SER A 213 16.22 -15.07 -4.43
N ARG A 214 17.45 -15.15 -3.90
CA ARG A 214 18.43 -16.19 -4.25
C ARG A 214 18.61 -16.28 -5.78
N ASP A 215 18.62 -15.12 -6.43
CA ASP A 215 18.72 -14.98 -7.87
C ASP A 215 19.73 -13.88 -8.24
N ILE A 216 20.94 -14.31 -8.58
CA ILE A 216 22.03 -13.42 -9.01
C ILE A 216 21.98 -13.07 -10.50
N ASN A 217 21.09 -13.73 -11.27
CA ASN A 217 21.08 -13.61 -12.74
C ASN A 217 20.06 -12.59 -13.23
N ARG A 218 18.88 -12.52 -12.58
CA ARG A 218 17.76 -11.69 -13.06
C ARG A 218 17.60 -10.37 -12.30
N CYS A 219 17.76 -10.39 -10.98
CA CYS A 219 17.58 -9.21 -10.12
C CYS A 219 18.77 -8.91 -9.20
N ASP A 220 19.84 -9.70 -9.27
CA ASP A 220 21.03 -9.61 -8.40
C ASP A 220 20.73 -9.69 -6.88
N HIS A 221 19.60 -10.29 -6.51
CA HIS A 221 19.24 -10.54 -5.11
C HIS A 221 19.83 -11.86 -4.64
N GLY A 222 21.11 -11.84 -4.28
CA GLY A 222 21.85 -13.00 -3.75
C GLY A 222 21.43 -13.48 -2.35
N TYR A 223 20.49 -12.79 -1.70
CA TYR A 223 20.03 -13.09 -0.34
C TYR A 223 18.71 -13.87 -0.34
N CYS A 224 18.33 -14.39 0.83
CA CYS A 224 17.03 -15.00 1.08
C CYS A 224 16.11 -14.00 1.78
N SER A 225 14.87 -13.86 1.34
CA SER A 225 13.92 -12.95 1.99
C SER A 225 13.31 -13.47 3.29
N SER A 226 13.81 -14.58 3.85
CA SER A 226 13.48 -15.15 5.16
C SER A 226 12.04 -15.66 5.35
N VAL A 227 11.03 -14.86 4.97
CA VAL A 227 9.62 -15.07 5.32
C VAL A 227 8.81 -15.84 4.28
N CYS A 228 9.28 -15.91 3.03
CA CYS A 228 8.49 -16.43 1.91
C CYS A 228 8.13 -17.91 2.01
N CYS A 229 8.95 -18.72 2.68
CA CYS A 229 8.59 -20.10 2.98
C CYS A 229 7.39 -20.17 3.94
N MET A 230 7.37 -19.32 4.97
CA MET A 230 6.34 -19.37 6.01
C MET A 230 5.03 -18.76 5.55
N TYR A 231 5.04 -17.60 4.88
CA TYR A 231 3.78 -17.04 4.39
C TYR A 231 3.15 -17.93 3.31
N ALA A 232 3.93 -18.63 2.47
CA ALA A 232 3.38 -19.51 1.45
C ALA A 232 2.70 -20.74 2.07
N ILE A 233 3.30 -21.32 3.13
CA ILE A 233 2.67 -22.39 3.90
C ILE A 233 1.37 -21.86 4.54
N LYS A 234 1.41 -20.66 5.13
CA LYS A 234 0.24 -20.03 5.75
C LYS A 234 -0.87 -19.82 4.72
N GLU A 235 -0.58 -19.17 3.61
CA GLU A 235 -1.52 -18.93 2.51
C GLU A 235 -2.11 -20.25 1.98
N ALA A 236 -1.31 -21.29 1.82
CA ALA A 236 -1.78 -22.61 1.37
C ALA A 236 -2.77 -23.25 2.36
N VAL A 237 -2.54 -23.12 3.66
CA VAL A 237 -3.47 -23.63 4.70
C VAL A 237 -4.74 -22.79 4.72
N ILE A 238 -4.63 -21.45 4.75
CA ILE A 238 -5.77 -20.53 4.78
C ILE A 238 -6.63 -20.65 3.50
N ALA A 239 -6.03 -20.90 2.34
CA ALA A 239 -6.76 -21.12 1.10
C ALA A 239 -7.76 -22.29 1.23
N LYS A 240 -7.40 -23.36 1.97
CA LYS A 240 -8.30 -24.49 2.24
C LYS A 240 -9.40 -24.18 3.24
N GLU A 241 -9.18 -23.20 4.12
CA GLU A 241 -10.21 -22.73 5.05
C GLU A 241 -11.24 -21.83 4.35
N HIS A 242 -10.81 -21.08 3.33
CA HIS A 242 -11.65 -20.16 2.57
C HIS A 242 -12.41 -20.81 1.41
N ALA A 243 -11.91 -21.89 0.82
CA ALA A 243 -12.57 -22.58 -0.28
C ALA A 243 -12.47 -24.12 -0.16
N GLN A 244 -13.58 -24.81 -0.43
CA GLN A 244 -13.66 -26.27 -0.31
C GLN A 244 -13.00 -26.96 -1.50
N GLY A 245 -12.20 -27.98 -1.23
CA GLY A 245 -11.58 -28.80 -2.27
C GLY A 245 -10.37 -28.16 -2.95
N VAL A 246 -9.78 -27.12 -2.37
CA VAL A 246 -8.50 -26.56 -2.83
C VAL A 246 -7.36 -27.56 -2.61
N GLU A 247 -6.58 -27.78 -3.65
CA GLU A 247 -5.37 -28.59 -3.69
C GLU A 247 -4.13 -27.69 -3.81
N PRO A 248 -3.54 -27.28 -2.67
CA PRO A 248 -2.37 -26.43 -2.68
C PRO A 248 -1.07 -27.21 -2.94
N THR A 249 -0.22 -26.69 -3.82
CA THR A 249 1.12 -27.21 -4.12
C THR A 249 2.17 -26.12 -4.01
N ILE A 250 3.21 -26.33 -3.20
CA ILE A 250 4.32 -25.40 -3.02
C ILE A 250 5.58 -25.95 -3.71
N PHE A 251 6.11 -25.17 -4.66
CA PHE A 251 7.32 -25.46 -5.42
C PHE A 251 8.53 -24.71 -4.85
N TYR A 252 9.52 -25.44 -4.35
CA TYR A 252 10.60 -24.86 -3.57
C TYR A 252 11.99 -25.43 -3.89
N MET A 253 13.05 -24.72 -3.48
CA MET A 253 14.43 -25.25 -3.47
C MET A 253 14.77 -25.87 -2.12
N ASP A 254 14.64 -25.07 -1.07
CA ASP A 254 14.80 -25.45 0.34
C ASP A 254 13.68 -24.78 1.16
N MET A 255 12.98 -25.53 2.01
CA MET A 255 12.03 -24.95 2.97
C MET A 255 12.80 -24.37 4.15
N ARG A 256 12.61 -23.08 4.43
CA ARG A 256 13.30 -22.35 5.51
C ARG A 256 12.34 -21.98 6.64
N THR A 257 11.87 -22.99 7.34
CA THR A 257 10.94 -22.97 8.48
C THR A 257 11.66 -22.70 9.80
N HIS A 258 12.56 -21.72 9.78
CA HIS A 258 13.40 -21.38 10.93
C HIS A 258 12.67 -20.42 11.88
N GLY A 259 12.47 -20.83 13.12
CA GLY A 259 11.69 -20.09 14.10
C GLY A 259 11.09 -21.05 15.12
N LYS A 260 10.57 -20.51 16.22
CA LYS A 260 9.87 -21.33 17.20
C LYS A 260 8.58 -21.86 16.56
N ASP A 261 8.41 -23.19 16.59
CA ASP A 261 7.22 -23.91 16.10
C ASP A 261 6.95 -23.78 14.59
N PHE A 262 7.85 -23.19 13.80
CA PHE A 262 7.69 -23.02 12.35
C PHE A 262 7.79 -24.35 11.58
N GLU A 263 8.71 -25.21 12.00
CA GLU A 263 8.82 -26.57 11.45
C GLU A 263 7.61 -27.43 11.82
N GLU A 264 7.05 -27.25 13.02
CA GLU A 264 5.81 -27.92 13.40
C GLU A 264 4.65 -27.45 12.52
N TYR A 265 4.53 -26.14 12.25
CA TYR A 265 3.53 -25.61 11.33
C TYR A 265 3.67 -26.18 9.91
N TYR A 266 4.90 -26.32 9.41
CA TYR A 266 5.17 -26.99 8.14
C TYR A 266 4.71 -28.45 8.14
N ASN A 267 5.02 -29.20 9.20
CA ASN A 267 4.60 -30.60 9.32
C ASN A 267 3.06 -30.72 9.38
N ARG A 268 2.37 -29.86 10.14
CA ARG A 268 0.89 -29.81 10.16
C ARG A 268 0.31 -29.49 8.78
N ALA A 269 0.88 -28.52 8.08
CA ALA A 269 0.44 -28.19 6.72
C ALA A 269 0.55 -29.40 5.77
N ARG A 270 1.62 -30.18 5.87
CA ARG A 270 1.81 -31.41 5.08
C ARG A 270 0.87 -32.53 5.53
N ASP A 271 0.86 -32.86 6.81
CA ASP A 271 0.31 -34.10 7.34
C ASP A 271 -1.20 -34.00 7.64
N GLU A 272 -1.66 -32.82 8.08
CA GLU A 272 -3.06 -32.59 8.48
C GLU A 272 -3.84 -31.85 7.39
N HIS A 273 -3.23 -30.85 6.75
CA HIS A 273 -3.88 -30.06 5.71
C HIS A 273 -3.60 -30.57 4.28
N GLY A 274 -2.74 -31.58 4.10
CA GLY A 274 -2.49 -32.20 2.80
C GLY A 274 -1.84 -31.26 1.77
N VAL A 275 -1.08 -30.25 2.22
CA VAL A 275 -0.32 -29.37 1.33
C VAL A 275 0.81 -30.16 0.66
N ARG A 276 0.88 -30.12 -0.66
CA ARG A 276 1.91 -30.80 -1.43
C ARG A 276 3.17 -29.95 -1.50
N PHE A 277 4.33 -30.55 -1.23
CA PHE A 277 5.62 -29.87 -1.30
C PHE A 277 6.50 -30.52 -2.37
N ILE A 278 6.83 -29.77 -3.42
CA ILE A 278 7.63 -30.26 -4.55
C ILE A 278 8.96 -29.52 -4.58
N ARG A 279 10.05 -30.27 -4.43
CA ARG A 279 11.40 -29.71 -4.46
C ARG A 279 11.86 -29.48 -5.90
N SER A 280 11.34 -28.42 -6.51
CA SER A 280 11.71 -27.99 -7.85
C SER A 280 11.54 -26.47 -7.97
N ARG A 281 12.54 -25.80 -8.56
CA ARG A 281 12.41 -24.40 -8.97
C ARG A 281 11.78 -24.36 -10.37
N VAL A 282 10.52 -23.97 -10.44
CA VAL A 282 9.80 -23.84 -11.71
C VAL A 282 10.43 -22.72 -12.55
N HIS A 283 10.72 -23.02 -13.82
CA HIS A 283 11.34 -22.08 -14.74
C HIS A 283 10.31 -21.21 -15.47
N THR A 284 9.25 -21.82 -16.02
CA THR A 284 8.24 -21.16 -16.85
C THR A 284 6.83 -21.50 -16.37
N VAL A 285 5.93 -20.52 -16.46
CA VAL A 285 4.48 -20.69 -16.35
C VAL A 285 3.90 -20.59 -17.76
N ASN A 286 3.25 -21.64 -18.26
CA ASN A 286 2.66 -21.66 -19.60
C ASN A 286 1.14 -21.46 -19.50
N PRO A 287 0.55 -20.46 -20.19
CA PRO A 287 -0.89 -20.33 -20.24
C PRO A 287 -1.50 -21.44 -21.11
N VAL A 288 -2.60 -22.03 -20.66
CA VAL A 288 -3.39 -23.01 -21.41
C VAL A 288 -4.84 -22.53 -21.57
N GLU A 289 -5.68 -23.33 -22.23
CA GLU A 289 -7.09 -22.99 -22.44
C GLU A 289 -7.84 -22.72 -21.13
N ALA A 290 -8.94 -21.95 -21.22
CA ALA A 290 -9.77 -21.55 -20.09
C ALA A 290 -9.05 -20.74 -18.98
N GLY A 291 -7.90 -20.15 -19.28
CA GLY A 291 -7.13 -19.31 -18.34
C GLY A 291 -6.39 -20.12 -17.27
N ASN A 292 -6.22 -21.43 -17.48
CA ASN A 292 -5.43 -22.27 -16.58
C ASN A 292 -3.93 -22.16 -16.92
N LEU A 293 -3.08 -22.69 -16.03
CA LEU A 293 -1.64 -22.49 -16.05
C LEU A 293 -0.91 -23.83 -15.93
N GLU A 294 -0.16 -24.22 -16.95
CA GLU A 294 0.67 -25.41 -16.95
C GLU A 294 2.06 -25.11 -16.39
N LEU A 295 2.50 -25.94 -15.43
CA LEU A 295 3.84 -25.92 -14.86
C LEU A 295 4.58 -27.22 -15.20
N VAL A 296 5.76 -27.07 -15.81
CA VAL A 296 6.68 -28.18 -16.08
C VAL A 296 7.80 -28.19 -15.03
N TYR A 297 7.99 -29.31 -14.36
CA TYR A 297 8.96 -29.44 -13.27
C TYR A 297 9.57 -30.85 -13.21
N VAL A 298 10.65 -30.99 -12.44
CA VAL A 298 11.29 -32.28 -12.18
C VAL A 298 10.95 -32.72 -10.77
N ASP A 299 10.41 -33.94 -10.61
CA ASP A 299 10.09 -34.48 -9.29
C ASP A 299 11.34 -34.99 -8.54
N ASN A 300 11.18 -35.40 -7.29
CA ASN A 300 12.28 -35.93 -6.46
C ASN A 300 12.93 -37.20 -7.04
N ASN A 301 12.28 -37.89 -7.99
CA ASN A 301 12.83 -39.06 -8.69
C ASN A 301 13.54 -38.69 -9.99
N GLY A 302 13.69 -37.40 -10.30
CA GLY A 302 14.29 -36.92 -11.54
C GLY A 302 13.38 -37.04 -12.77
N LYS A 303 12.08 -37.30 -12.59
CA LYS A 303 11.15 -37.42 -13.71
C LYS A 303 10.54 -36.07 -14.04
N LEU A 304 10.51 -35.75 -15.33
CA LEU A 304 9.79 -34.59 -15.84
C LEU A 304 8.28 -34.81 -15.66
N LYS A 305 7.61 -33.82 -15.09
CA LYS A 305 6.17 -33.78 -14.85
C LYS A 305 5.61 -32.49 -15.43
N SER A 306 4.36 -32.58 -15.89
CA SER A 306 3.55 -31.43 -16.26
C SER A 306 2.23 -31.50 -15.51
N GLU A 307 1.79 -30.38 -14.95
CA GLU A 307 0.56 -30.27 -14.17
C GLU A 307 -0.10 -28.92 -14.40
N ILE A 308 -1.44 -28.92 -14.41
CA ILE A 308 -2.25 -27.73 -14.71
C ILE A 308 -2.85 -27.21 -13.40
N PHE A 309 -2.71 -25.90 -13.19
CA PHE A 309 -3.21 -25.17 -12.04
C PHE A 309 -4.23 -24.11 -12.47
N ASP A 310 -5.21 -23.86 -11.62
CA ASP A 310 -6.20 -22.79 -11.84
C ASP A 310 -5.64 -21.41 -11.48
N LEU A 311 -4.70 -21.36 -10.53
CA LEU A 311 -4.06 -20.13 -10.05
C LEU A 311 -2.57 -20.40 -9.70
N VAL A 312 -1.69 -19.45 -10.02
CA VAL A 312 -0.28 -19.47 -9.61
C VAL A 312 0.01 -18.27 -8.73
N VAL A 313 0.57 -18.51 -7.55
CA VAL A 313 0.98 -17.50 -6.58
C VAL A 313 2.51 -17.41 -6.57
N LEU A 314 3.03 -16.23 -6.88
CA LEU A 314 4.45 -15.91 -6.86
C LEU A 314 4.83 -15.43 -5.45
N SER A 315 5.63 -16.24 -4.75
CA SER A 315 6.14 -15.87 -3.43
C SER A 315 7.31 -14.89 -3.58
N THR A 316 6.96 -13.61 -3.72
CA THR A 316 7.87 -12.49 -3.93
C THR A 316 8.73 -12.18 -2.71
N GLY A 317 9.99 -11.86 -2.99
CA GLY A 317 10.96 -11.44 -1.99
C GLY A 317 10.72 -10.02 -1.48
N LEU A 318 11.47 -9.68 -0.43
CA LEU A 318 11.55 -8.35 0.17
C LEU A 318 12.72 -7.58 -0.46
N GLN A 319 12.51 -6.33 -0.87
CA GLN A 319 13.54 -5.40 -1.37
C GLN A 319 13.37 -4.01 -0.74
N ILE A 320 14.35 -3.13 -0.95
CA ILE A 320 14.27 -1.74 -0.48
C ILE A 320 13.93 -0.82 -1.65
N GLY A 321 12.81 -0.10 -1.51
CA GLY A 321 12.35 0.87 -2.51
C GLY A 321 13.19 2.15 -2.57
N LYS A 322 13.09 2.87 -3.68
CA LYS A 322 13.88 4.08 -3.97
C LYS A 322 13.76 5.14 -2.87
N ASP A 323 12.56 5.33 -2.33
CA ASP A 323 12.29 6.33 -1.28
C ASP A 323 13.01 5.99 0.02
N SER A 324 13.12 4.70 0.36
CA SER A 324 13.86 4.25 1.56
C SER A 324 15.37 4.39 1.39
N ILE A 325 15.88 4.17 0.17
CA ILE A 325 17.29 4.42 -0.17
C ILE A 325 17.62 5.91 -0.02
N GLU A 326 16.76 6.77 -0.57
CA GLU A 326 16.92 8.22 -0.49
C GLU A 326 16.79 8.72 0.96
N LEU A 327 15.86 8.15 1.73
CA LEU A 327 15.75 8.41 3.17
C LEU A 327 17.07 8.10 3.89
N GLY A 328 17.66 6.92 3.63
CA GLY A 328 18.97 6.53 4.19
C GLY A 328 20.07 7.55 3.86
N LYS A 329 20.15 8.00 2.61
CA LYS A 329 21.11 9.02 2.15
C LYS A 329 20.90 10.36 2.85
N ARG A 330 19.66 10.82 2.98
CA ARG A 330 19.32 12.08 3.70
C ARG A 330 19.71 12.03 5.17
N PHE A 331 19.52 10.87 5.80
CA PHE A 331 19.99 10.63 7.17
C PHE A 331 21.49 10.35 7.26
N GLY A 332 22.21 10.26 6.14
CA GLY A 332 23.66 10.05 6.12
C GLY A 332 24.08 8.71 6.73
N ILE A 333 23.29 7.66 6.54
CA ILE A 333 23.63 6.30 6.94
C ILE A 333 24.18 5.52 5.74
N GLU A 334 25.03 4.54 6.01
CA GLU A 334 25.53 3.63 4.99
C GLU A 334 24.52 2.49 4.76
N LEU A 335 24.39 2.09 3.50
CA LEU A 335 23.61 0.93 3.08
C LEU A 335 24.55 -0.16 2.58
N ASP A 336 24.16 -1.41 2.74
CA ASP A 336 24.90 -2.54 2.19
C ASP A 336 24.75 -2.64 0.66
N LYS A 337 25.42 -3.62 0.05
CA LYS A 337 25.36 -3.83 -1.42
C LYS A 337 23.96 -4.17 -1.96
N TYR A 338 23.01 -4.52 -1.10
CA TYR A 338 21.60 -4.80 -1.42
C TYR A 338 20.66 -3.67 -1.00
N ASN A 339 21.22 -2.54 -0.55
CA ASN A 339 20.52 -1.34 -0.07
C ASN A 339 19.84 -1.45 1.29
N PHE A 340 20.09 -2.50 2.08
CA PHE A 340 19.63 -2.55 3.47
C PHE A 340 20.51 -1.67 4.36
N ALA A 341 19.94 -1.15 5.45
CA ALA A 341 20.69 -0.32 6.39
C ALA A 341 21.85 -1.11 7.04
N MET A 342 23.07 -0.59 6.93
CA MET A 342 24.24 -1.26 7.49
C MET A 342 24.28 -1.10 9.02
N THR A 343 24.51 -2.22 9.72
CA THR A 343 24.57 -2.32 11.19
C THR A 343 25.72 -3.23 11.63
N ASP A 344 26.10 -3.19 12.91
CA ASP A 344 27.18 -4.03 13.48
C ASP A 344 26.59 -5.26 14.20
N SER A 345 27.34 -6.36 14.25
CA SER A 345 26.93 -7.58 14.96
C SER A 345 26.70 -7.37 16.46
N PHE A 346 27.45 -6.49 17.12
CA PHE A 346 27.29 -6.16 18.54
C PHE A 346 26.33 -4.97 18.77
N ALA A 347 25.92 -4.29 17.71
CA ALA A 347 24.96 -3.19 17.76
C ALA A 347 23.96 -3.30 16.59
N PRO A 348 23.09 -4.34 16.59
CA PRO A 348 22.29 -4.73 15.42
C PRO A 348 21.20 -3.74 15.01
N VAL A 349 20.92 -2.74 15.85
CA VAL A 349 19.93 -1.68 15.61
C VAL A 349 20.58 -0.30 15.45
N ALA A 350 21.90 -0.19 15.63
CA ALA A 350 22.62 1.06 15.47
C ALA A 350 23.14 1.18 14.03
N THR A 351 22.82 2.30 13.39
CA THR A 351 23.36 2.61 12.05
C THR A 351 24.80 3.12 12.16
N THR A 352 25.44 3.37 11.01
CA THR A 352 26.75 4.02 10.95
C THR A 352 26.76 5.47 11.48
N ARG A 353 25.60 6.10 11.64
CA ARG A 353 25.47 7.45 12.19
C ARG A 353 25.00 7.41 13.64
N LYS A 354 25.82 7.96 14.54
CA LYS A 354 25.46 8.10 15.96
C LYS A 354 24.17 8.91 16.13
N GLY A 355 23.25 8.38 16.95
CA GLY A 355 21.94 8.99 17.19
C GLY A 355 20.86 8.57 16.18
N VAL A 356 21.22 7.81 15.14
CA VAL A 356 20.28 7.22 14.18
C VAL A 356 20.30 5.70 14.34
N PHE A 357 19.12 5.14 14.55
CA PHE A 357 18.88 3.71 14.72
C PHE A 357 18.00 3.19 13.60
N VAL A 358 17.96 1.87 13.43
CA VAL A 358 17.12 1.19 12.44
C VAL A 358 16.47 -0.04 13.06
N CYS A 359 15.27 -0.38 12.61
CA CYS A 359 14.61 -1.63 12.95
C CYS A 359 13.75 -2.17 11.81
N GLY A 360 13.41 -3.45 11.90
CA GLY A 360 12.50 -4.09 10.96
C GLY A 360 13.15 -4.37 9.61
N ALA A 361 12.32 -4.51 8.58
CA ALA A 361 12.75 -5.00 7.28
C ALA A 361 13.77 -4.11 6.54
N PHE A 362 13.91 -2.83 6.94
CA PHE A 362 14.91 -1.93 6.35
C PHE A 362 16.35 -2.33 6.71
N GLN A 363 16.56 -2.99 7.86
CA GLN A 363 17.85 -3.56 8.24
C GLN A 363 18.15 -4.88 7.51
N GLY A 364 17.11 -5.59 7.06
CA GLY A 364 17.24 -6.87 6.40
C GLY A 364 15.92 -7.68 6.44
N PRO A 365 15.73 -8.64 5.52
CA PRO A 365 14.50 -9.44 5.44
C PRO A 365 14.22 -10.24 6.73
N LYS A 366 13.05 -10.05 7.33
CA LYS A 366 12.65 -10.68 8.59
C LYS A 366 11.14 -10.70 8.80
N ASP A 367 10.70 -11.48 9.78
CA ASP A 367 9.29 -11.61 10.16
C ASP A 367 8.86 -10.53 11.17
N ILE A 368 7.57 -10.58 11.54
CA ILE A 368 6.95 -9.64 12.47
C ILE A 368 7.57 -9.76 13.88
N PRO A 369 7.69 -10.96 14.50
CA PRO A 369 8.32 -11.10 15.82
C PRO A 369 9.74 -10.52 15.90
N GLN A 370 10.58 -10.76 14.89
CA GLN A 370 11.92 -10.20 14.83
C GLN A 370 11.87 -8.67 14.67
N SER A 371 10.99 -8.15 13.83
CA SER A 371 10.81 -6.69 13.64
C SER A 371 10.37 -5.99 14.93
N VAL A 372 9.42 -6.57 15.68
CA VAL A 372 8.95 -6.03 16.98
C VAL A 372 10.07 -6.06 18.03
N THR A 373 10.88 -7.13 18.02
CA THR A 373 12.04 -7.26 18.90
C THR A 373 13.08 -6.17 18.59
N GLU A 374 13.39 -5.95 17.31
CA GLU A 374 14.32 -4.88 16.89
C GLU A 374 13.77 -3.49 17.20
N ALA A 375 12.47 -3.23 17.02
CA ALA A 375 11.87 -1.96 17.37
C ALA A 375 12.02 -1.65 18.87
N SER A 376 11.81 -2.67 19.71
CA SER A 376 12.02 -2.56 21.16
C SER A 376 13.49 -2.31 21.50
N ALA A 377 14.42 -3.00 20.83
CA ALA A 377 15.85 -2.80 21.00
C ALA A 377 16.31 -1.40 20.54
N ALA A 378 15.81 -0.90 19.41
CA ALA A 378 16.11 0.43 18.90
C ALA A 378 15.57 1.52 19.84
N ALA A 379 14.37 1.35 20.38
CA ALA A 379 13.80 2.25 21.39
C ALA A 379 14.62 2.24 22.69
N ALA A 380 15.09 1.07 23.14
CA ALA A 380 15.97 0.98 24.30
C ALA A 380 17.30 1.69 24.04
N ALA A 381 17.95 1.42 22.90
CA ALA A 381 19.24 2.01 22.53
C ALA A 381 19.15 3.54 22.36
N SER A 382 18.07 4.04 21.76
CA SER A 382 17.82 5.48 21.64
C SER A 382 17.57 6.13 23.00
N SER A 383 16.81 5.47 23.89
CA SER A 383 16.53 5.99 25.23
C SER A 383 17.79 6.14 26.10
N VAL A 384 18.81 5.31 25.90
CA VAL A 384 20.10 5.43 26.60
C VAL A 384 20.77 6.77 26.26
N LEU A 385 20.76 7.15 24.98
CA LEU A 385 21.30 8.44 24.53
C LEU A 385 20.47 9.61 25.07
N LEU A 386 19.15 9.45 25.13
CA LEU A 386 18.22 10.48 25.59
C LEU A 386 18.04 10.55 27.11
N SER A 387 18.73 9.71 27.88
CA SER A 387 18.53 9.57 29.33
C SER A 387 18.56 10.89 30.11
N LYS A 388 19.42 11.84 29.70
CA LYS A 388 19.53 13.18 30.31
C LYS A 388 18.29 14.07 30.09
N GLY A 389 17.57 13.87 28.98
CA GLY A 389 16.36 14.63 28.62
C GLY A 389 15.06 13.94 29.01
N ARG A 390 15.11 12.85 29.77
CA ARG A 390 13.90 12.12 30.17
C ARG A 390 12.98 13.04 30.97
N TRP A 391 11.70 13.06 30.61
CA TRP A 391 10.63 13.87 31.24
C TRP A 391 10.67 15.38 30.98
N THR A 392 11.61 15.90 30.19
CA THR A 392 11.70 17.36 29.96
C THR A 392 10.62 17.90 29.01
N GLN A 393 10.04 17.04 28.17
CA GLN A 393 8.98 17.41 27.20
C GLN A 393 7.72 16.55 27.33
N THR A 394 7.51 15.89 28.47
CA THR A 394 6.32 15.04 28.67
C THR A 394 5.10 15.86 29.05
N LYS A 395 3.97 15.63 28.39
CA LYS A 395 2.65 16.12 28.81
C LYS A 395 1.98 15.07 29.69
N VAL A 396 1.39 15.49 30.80
CA VAL A 396 0.53 14.60 31.60
C VAL A 396 -0.77 14.41 30.82
N GLN A 397 -1.10 13.18 30.48
CA GLN A 397 -2.40 12.88 29.89
C GLN A 397 -3.49 13.14 30.93
N GLU A 398 -4.43 14.03 30.61
CA GLU A 398 -5.64 14.19 31.41
C GLU A 398 -6.50 12.95 31.22
N MET A 399 -6.47 12.06 32.22
CA MET A 399 -7.39 10.94 32.27
C MET A 399 -8.79 11.46 32.63
N PRO A 400 -9.86 10.93 32.02
CA PRO A 400 -11.21 11.24 32.49
C PRO A 400 -11.34 10.88 33.98
N PRO A 401 -12.08 11.68 34.77
CA PRO A 401 -12.25 11.41 36.18
C PRO A 401 -12.86 10.02 36.37
N GLN A 402 -12.29 9.24 37.28
CA GLN A 402 -12.82 7.91 37.60
C GLN A 402 -14.19 8.08 38.27
N THR A 403 -15.22 7.48 37.68
CA THR A 403 -16.53 7.40 38.32
C THR A 403 -16.50 6.33 39.39
N SER A 404 -16.79 6.71 40.65
CA SER A 404 -16.99 5.71 41.70
C SER A 404 -18.31 4.98 41.47
N VAL A 405 -18.22 3.67 41.36
CA VAL A 405 -19.35 2.75 41.14
C VAL A 405 -19.58 1.86 42.38
N ILE A 406 -19.04 2.29 43.53
CA ILE A 406 -19.16 1.60 44.81
C ILE A 406 -20.60 1.75 45.31
N GLY A 407 -21.25 0.62 45.61
CA GLY A 407 -22.63 0.60 46.12
C GLY A 407 -23.72 0.63 45.04
N GLU A 408 -23.35 0.80 43.76
CA GLU A 408 -24.30 0.69 42.66
C GLU A 408 -24.59 -0.77 42.29
N PRO A 409 -25.83 -1.11 41.87
CA PRO A 409 -26.11 -2.42 41.30
C PRO A 409 -25.30 -2.63 40.01
N PRO A 410 -24.85 -3.85 39.70
CA PRO A 410 -24.14 -4.12 38.46
C PRO A 410 -25.01 -3.77 37.25
N ARG A 411 -24.40 -3.07 36.29
CA ARG A 411 -24.96 -2.74 34.98
C ARG A 411 -23.92 -3.12 33.95
N ILE A 412 -24.06 -4.33 33.43
CA ILE A 412 -23.05 -4.97 32.59
C ILE A 412 -23.35 -4.65 31.12
N GLY A 413 -22.34 -4.14 30.42
CA GLY A 413 -22.31 -4.04 28.97
C GLY A 413 -21.44 -5.15 28.38
N VAL A 414 -22.01 -5.95 27.48
CA VAL A 414 -21.30 -7.04 26.80
C VAL A 414 -21.09 -6.68 25.34
N PHE A 415 -19.84 -6.68 24.89
CA PHE A 415 -19.47 -6.37 23.52
C PHE A 415 -18.79 -7.59 22.92
N VAL A 416 -19.42 -8.21 21.92
CA VAL A 416 -18.95 -9.46 21.30
C VAL A 416 -18.36 -9.13 19.93
N CYS A 417 -17.08 -9.40 19.75
CA CYS A 417 -16.39 -9.13 18.49
C CYS A 417 -16.78 -10.16 17.43
N GLN A 418 -17.06 -9.69 16.21
CA GLN A 418 -17.33 -10.50 15.03
C GLN A 418 -16.24 -10.32 13.97
N CYS A 419 -14.97 -10.55 14.34
CA CYS A 419 -13.84 -10.52 13.39
C CYS A 419 -13.90 -11.70 12.41
N GLY A 420 -14.63 -11.56 11.30
CA GLY A 420 -14.62 -12.45 10.13
C GLY A 420 -14.67 -13.94 10.47
N ILE A 421 -13.95 -14.76 9.70
CA ILE A 421 -13.88 -16.22 9.91
C ILE A 421 -13.18 -16.59 11.23
N ASN A 422 -12.29 -15.74 11.75
CA ASN A 422 -11.51 -16.01 12.95
C ASN A 422 -12.38 -16.24 14.20
N ILE A 423 -13.47 -15.49 14.35
CA ILE A 423 -14.41 -15.66 15.48
C ILE A 423 -15.73 -16.24 14.98
N ALA A 424 -16.34 -15.65 13.95
CA ALA A 424 -17.66 -16.06 13.47
C ALA A 424 -17.65 -17.40 12.72
N GLY A 425 -16.48 -17.88 12.28
CA GLY A 425 -16.31 -19.22 11.72
C GLY A 425 -16.31 -20.34 12.77
N THR A 426 -16.07 -20.01 14.04
CA THR A 426 -16.04 -20.99 15.14
C THR A 426 -17.25 -20.87 16.07
N VAL A 427 -17.72 -19.64 16.32
CA VAL A 427 -18.77 -19.34 17.30
C VAL A 427 -19.92 -18.60 16.62
N ASN A 428 -21.16 -18.97 16.95
CA ASN A 428 -22.35 -18.24 16.53
C ASN A 428 -22.48 -16.92 17.32
N VAL A 429 -21.84 -15.86 16.83
CA VAL A 429 -21.75 -14.56 17.50
C VAL A 429 -23.13 -13.95 17.84
N PRO A 430 -24.11 -13.94 16.91
CA PRO A 430 -25.47 -13.46 17.24
C PRO A 430 -26.12 -14.21 18.40
N GLU A 431 -25.97 -15.53 18.46
CA GLU A 431 -26.53 -16.36 19.53
C GLU A 431 -25.84 -16.09 20.88
N VAL A 432 -24.52 -15.92 20.90
CA VAL A 432 -23.78 -15.54 22.12
C VAL A 432 -24.22 -14.18 22.63
N ARG A 433 -24.38 -13.19 21.74
CA ARG A 433 -24.92 -11.87 22.09
C ARG A 433 -26.32 -11.99 22.67
N ASP A 434 -27.21 -12.73 22.03
CA ASP A 434 -28.60 -12.85 22.46
C ASP A 434 -28.73 -13.63 23.78
N TYR A 435 -27.90 -14.66 23.97
CA TYR A 435 -27.74 -15.33 25.25
C TYR A 435 -27.26 -14.35 26.34
N ALA A 436 -26.24 -13.54 26.06
CA ALA A 436 -25.71 -12.56 27.00
C ALA A 436 -26.79 -11.57 27.48
N LYS A 437 -27.72 -11.16 26.61
CA LYS A 437 -28.87 -10.30 27.00
C LYS A 437 -29.77 -10.91 28.06
N THR A 438 -29.81 -12.24 28.18
CA THR A 438 -30.64 -12.95 29.18
C THR A 438 -30.00 -13.03 30.55
N LEU A 439 -28.70 -12.74 30.65
CA LEU A 439 -27.96 -12.91 31.90
C LEU A 439 -28.32 -11.80 32.91
N PRO A 440 -28.35 -12.14 34.23
CA PRO A 440 -28.60 -11.15 35.26
C PRO A 440 -27.67 -9.95 35.16
N TYR A 441 -28.24 -8.75 35.35
CA TYR A 441 -27.51 -7.47 35.36
C TYR A 441 -26.91 -7.02 34.02
N VAL A 442 -27.07 -7.78 32.93
CA VAL A 442 -26.70 -7.32 31.59
C VAL A 442 -27.73 -6.33 31.09
N THR A 443 -27.33 -5.07 31.00
CA THR A 443 -28.21 -3.97 30.55
C THR A 443 -28.07 -3.68 29.06
N TYR A 444 -26.99 -4.16 28.45
CA TYR A 444 -26.70 -3.97 27.03
C TYR A 444 -25.83 -5.11 26.53
N ALA A 445 -26.15 -5.64 25.36
CA ALA A 445 -25.24 -6.52 24.63
C ALA A 445 -25.33 -6.23 23.13
N GLU A 446 -24.19 -6.06 22.49
CA GLU A 446 -24.08 -5.92 21.03
C GLU A 446 -22.96 -6.82 20.49
N ASP A 447 -23.11 -7.20 19.23
CA ASP A 447 -22.05 -7.70 18.39
C ASP A 447 -21.54 -6.56 17.49
N ASN A 448 -20.22 -6.45 17.33
CA ASN A 448 -19.61 -5.45 16.47
C ASN A 448 -18.45 -6.02 15.67
N MET A 449 -18.22 -5.46 14.48
CA MET A 449 -17.11 -5.86 13.62
C MET A 449 -15.86 -5.07 14.06
N TYR A 450 -14.76 -5.78 14.35
CA TYR A 450 -13.49 -5.19 14.78
C TYR A 450 -13.61 -4.33 16.05
N THR A 451 -13.86 -4.97 17.20
CA THR A 451 -13.89 -4.26 18.51
C THR A 451 -12.61 -3.47 18.80
N CYS A 452 -11.47 -3.88 18.24
CA CYS A 452 -10.20 -3.17 18.36
C CYS A 452 -10.09 -1.89 17.52
N SER A 453 -11.00 -1.65 16.56
CA SER A 453 -11.00 -0.43 15.73
C SER A 453 -11.33 0.81 16.56
N GLN A 454 -10.70 1.94 16.23
CA GLN A 454 -10.89 3.20 16.95
C GLN A 454 -12.36 3.65 16.94
N ASP A 455 -13.03 3.55 15.79
CA ASP A 455 -14.45 3.92 15.65
C ASP A 455 -15.34 3.10 16.58
N THR A 456 -15.09 1.80 16.68
CA THR A 456 -15.84 0.92 17.58
C THR A 456 -15.54 1.23 19.03
N GLN A 457 -14.29 1.52 19.40
CA GLN A 457 -13.94 1.93 20.77
C GLN A 457 -14.63 3.24 21.17
N VAL A 458 -14.72 4.22 20.26
CA VAL A 458 -15.45 5.48 20.50
C VAL A 458 -16.94 5.21 20.70
N LYS A 459 -17.57 4.44 19.81
CA LYS A 459 -18.98 4.06 19.91
C LYS A 459 -19.27 3.30 21.21
N MET A 460 -18.41 2.37 21.60
CA MET A 460 -18.52 1.66 22.88
C MET A 460 -18.47 2.63 24.06
N ALA A 461 -17.56 3.62 24.04
CA ALA A 461 -17.47 4.63 25.10
C ALA A 461 -18.73 5.50 25.18
N GLU A 462 -19.35 5.84 24.05
CA GLU A 462 -20.64 6.54 23.99
C GLU A 462 -21.76 5.70 24.60
N VAL A 463 -21.90 4.45 24.14
CA VAL A 463 -22.91 3.51 24.65
C VAL A 463 -22.75 3.27 26.16
N ILE A 464 -21.51 3.15 26.66
CA ILE A 464 -21.23 3.00 28.09
C ILE A 464 -21.81 4.17 28.89
N LYS A 465 -21.63 5.41 28.40
CA LYS A 465 -22.19 6.61 29.04
C LYS A 465 -23.70 6.65 28.91
N GLU A 466 -24.25 6.47 27.72
CA GLU A 466 -25.69 6.55 27.45
C GLU A 466 -26.51 5.51 28.22
N LYS A 467 -25.99 4.29 28.34
CA LYS A 467 -26.66 3.18 29.03
C LYS A 467 -26.31 3.10 30.51
N GLY A 468 -25.42 3.96 31.01
CA GLY A 468 -24.95 3.93 32.40
C GLY A 468 -24.35 2.57 32.75
N ILE A 469 -23.51 2.01 31.87
CA ILE A 469 -22.82 0.75 32.09
C ILE A 469 -21.69 1.00 33.10
N ASN A 470 -21.64 0.20 34.16
CA ASN A 470 -20.61 0.32 35.21
C ASN A 470 -19.68 -0.91 35.29
N ARG A 471 -19.92 -1.94 34.47
CA ARG A 471 -19.04 -3.11 34.27
C ARG A 471 -19.03 -3.47 32.79
N VAL A 472 -17.85 -3.71 32.22
CA VAL A 472 -17.71 -3.98 30.78
C VAL A 472 -17.11 -5.37 30.59
N VAL A 473 -17.70 -6.15 29.69
CA VAL A 473 -17.16 -7.41 29.18
C VAL A 473 -16.92 -7.24 27.70
N VAL A 474 -15.67 -7.42 27.27
CA VAL A 474 -15.30 -7.42 25.86
C VAL A 474 -14.86 -8.83 25.49
N ALA A 475 -15.68 -9.51 24.70
CA ALA A 475 -15.38 -10.82 24.15
C ALA A 475 -14.74 -10.63 22.77
N ALA A 476 -13.42 -10.51 22.72
CA ALA A 476 -12.65 -10.29 21.50
C ALA A 476 -11.40 -11.19 21.47
N CYS A 477 -10.79 -11.34 20.30
CA CYS A 477 -9.47 -11.93 20.17
C CYS A 477 -8.44 -11.09 20.94
N THR A 478 -7.42 -11.74 21.50
CA THR A 478 -6.26 -11.04 22.04
C THR A 478 -5.59 -10.26 20.90
N PRO A 479 -5.26 -8.97 21.08
CA PRO A 479 -4.60 -8.17 20.05
C PRO A 479 -3.21 -8.70 19.70
#